data_AF-A0A6N7BKM8-F1
#
_entry.id   AF-A0A6N7BKM8-F1
#
_cell.length_a   1.000
_cell.length_b   1.000
_cell.length_c   1.000
_cell.angle_alpha   90.00
_cell.angle_beta   90.00
_cell.angle_gamma   90.00
#
_symmetry.space_group_name_H-M   'P 1'
#
loop_
_entity.id
_entity.type
_entity.pdbx_description
1 polymer ?
#
loop_
_entity_poly.entity_id
_entity_poly.type
_entity_poly.pdbx_seq_one_letter_code
_entity_poly.pdbx_strand_id
1 'polypeptide(L)'
;MKQQFMLIMLFISTIIFSQQNVAQYYFPLQIGNCWQFTEGQNIYKESRIVCDSIMPNNKKYAKIEGVYLNGYYRTEGSKVYLYQSVLKNLETVFYDFSLNVGDTVSRIVYPGTTHIITVNSKGTMKILGQQYNYLRFFRDDVKSTADGYYYVVYGLGLVSYVGELMYYSCTGAIIDGKQYGVILNVTNPAYNIPLQHSLSQNYPNPFNPETTIEYTIPANVKGETIKVTSSRAEPRDNEWCLFLPFAIRHLSRDKEINFDEIITE
;
A
#
# COMPACT_ATOMS: atom_id res chain seq x y z
N MET A 1 28.28 -66.03 24.20
CA MET A 1 28.69 -64.79 23.48
C MET A 1 27.79 -64.59 22.27
N LYS A 2 26.55 -64.18 22.53
CA LYS A 2 25.51 -63.80 21.55
C LYS A 2 24.96 -62.51 22.12
N GLN A 3 25.11 -61.39 21.42
CA GLN A 3 24.46 -60.07 21.63
C GLN A 3 25.43 -58.90 21.34
N GLN A 4 26.01 -58.79 20.13
CA GLN A 4 26.66 -57.51 19.74
C GLN A 4 26.56 -57.19 18.23
N PHE A 5 25.58 -57.73 17.50
CA PHE A 5 25.46 -57.46 16.06
C PHE A 5 24.04 -57.06 15.63
N MET A 6 23.40 -56.19 16.41
CA MET A 6 22.09 -55.64 16.04
C MET A 6 21.92 -54.19 16.49
N LEU A 7 22.86 -53.31 16.10
CA LEU A 7 22.72 -51.87 16.34
C LEU A 7 23.29 -50.98 15.20
N ILE A 8 23.31 -51.46 13.95
CA ILE A 8 23.79 -50.68 12.79
C ILE A 8 22.86 -50.89 11.57
N MET A 9 21.54 -50.81 11.76
CA MET A 9 20.55 -50.77 10.66
C MET A 9 19.28 -49.99 11.07
N LEU A 10 19.45 -48.89 11.82
CA LEU A 10 18.38 -47.92 12.07
C LEU A 10 18.84 -46.48 11.72
N PHE A 11 19.57 -46.36 10.61
CA PHE A 11 19.81 -45.08 9.92
C PHE A 11 19.26 -45.17 8.49
N ILE A 12 18.10 -45.82 8.33
CA ILE A 12 17.33 -45.75 7.09
C ILE A 12 16.64 -44.38 7.07
N SER A 13 17.36 -43.43 6.51
CA SER A 13 16.83 -42.35 5.67
C SER A 13 15.58 -41.65 6.21
N THR A 14 15.75 -40.79 7.21
CA THR A 14 14.97 -39.55 7.19
C THR A 14 15.53 -38.71 6.05
N ILE A 15 15.11 -39.00 4.81
CA ILE A 15 15.12 -37.96 3.79
C ILE A 15 14.17 -36.92 4.34
N ILE A 16 14.73 -35.88 4.97
CA ILE A 16 14.01 -34.66 5.28
C ILE A 16 13.63 -34.12 3.91
N PHE A 17 12.46 -34.52 3.40
CA PHE A 17 11.83 -33.82 2.30
C PHE A 17 11.57 -32.43 2.84
N SER A 18 12.41 -31.46 2.48
CA SER A 18 12.07 -30.06 2.68
C SER A 18 10.71 -29.86 2.03
N GLN A 19 9.74 -29.37 2.78
CA GLN A 19 8.40 -29.16 2.26
C GLN A 19 8.51 -28.26 1.03
N GLN A 20 8.10 -28.76 -0.15
CA GLN A 20 8.22 -28.01 -1.39
C GLN A 20 7.42 -26.72 -1.24
N ASN A 21 8.04 -25.57 -1.48
CA ASN A 21 7.39 -24.26 -1.41
C ASN A 21 6.57 -24.03 -2.69
N VAL A 22 5.46 -24.75 -2.81
CA VAL A 22 4.53 -24.67 -3.95
C VAL A 22 4.06 -23.23 -4.18
N ALA A 23 3.84 -22.48 -3.10
CA ALA A 23 3.40 -21.08 -3.19
C ALA A 23 4.39 -20.19 -3.93
N GLN A 24 5.69 -20.48 -3.91
CA GLN A 24 6.68 -19.71 -4.65
C GLN A 24 6.52 -19.80 -6.17
N TYR A 25 5.99 -20.92 -6.69
CA TYR A 25 5.69 -21.04 -8.12
C TYR A 25 4.44 -20.28 -8.52
N TYR A 26 3.48 -20.12 -7.62
CA TYR A 26 2.30 -19.29 -7.88
C TYR A 26 2.60 -17.82 -7.65
N PHE A 27 3.37 -17.47 -6.63
CA PHE A 27 3.58 -16.10 -6.20
C PHE A 27 5.10 -15.84 -6.03
N PRO A 28 5.84 -15.65 -7.14
CA PRO A 28 7.29 -15.53 -7.11
C PRO A 28 7.72 -14.18 -6.52
N LEU A 29 8.37 -14.24 -5.35
CA LEU A 29 8.69 -13.07 -4.54
C LEU A 29 10.13 -12.55 -4.71
N GLN A 30 10.75 -12.76 -5.88
CA GLN A 30 12.12 -12.29 -6.13
C GLN A 30 12.17 -10.76 -6.31
N ILE A 31 13.16 -10.10 -5.69
CA ILE A 31 13.42 -8.66 -5.87
C ILE A 31 13.58 -8.35 -7.36
N GLY A 32 12.91 -7.29 -7.80
CA GLY A 32 12.88 -6.87 -9.20
C GLY A 32 11.67 -7.38 -9.98
N ASN A 33 10.99 -8.43 -9.52
CA ASN A 33 9.74 -8.87 -10.13
C ASN A 33 8.68 -7.75 -10.07
N CYS A 34 7.94 -7.58 -11.15
CA CYS A 34 6.92 -6.54 -11.25
C CYS A 34 5.71 -6.94 -12.09
N TRP A 35 4.60 -6.26 -11.85
CA TRP A 35 3.33 -6.41 -12.54
C TRP A 35 2.81 -5.05 -12.95
N GLN A 36 2.29 -4.94 -14.17
CA GLN A 36 1.53 -3.80 -14.63
C GLN A 36 0.06 -4.18 -14.76
N PHE A 37 -0.79 -3.44 -14.07
CA PHE A 37 -2.24 -3.60 -14.11
C PHE A 37 -2.90 -2.42 -14.81
N THR A 38 -4.07 -2.65 -15.40
CA THR A 38 -4.93 -1.62 -15.96
C THR A 38 -6.29 -1.62 -15.27
N GLU A 39 -6.82 -0.41 -15.01
CA GLU A 39 -8.18 -0.17 -14.52
C GLU A 39 -8.92 0.64 -15.59
N GLY A 40 -9.61 -0.06 -16.49
CA GLY A 40 -10.21 0.58 -17.67
C GLY A 40 -9.17 1.01 -18.72
N GLN A 41 -9.52 2.01 -19.53
CA GLN A 41 -8.69 2.44 -20.66
C GLN A 41 -7.60 3.42 -20.20
N ASN A 42 -6.36 3.17 -20.64
CA ASN A 42 -5.21 4.07 -20.50
C ASN A 42 -4.74 4.37 -19.06
N ILE A 43 -5.28 3.70 -18.04
CA ILE A 43 -4.83 3.85 -16.65
C ILE A 43 -4.00 2.62 -16.29
N TYR A 44 -2.68 2.79 -16.24
CA TYR A 44 -1.76 1.71 -15.89
C TYR A 44 -1.07 2.00 -14.57
N LYS A 45 -0.98 0.99 -13.70
CA LYS A 45 -0.26 1.06 -12.43
C LYS A 45 0.68 -0.13 -12.30
N GLU A 46 1.90 0.16 -11.88
CA GLU A 46 2.91 -0.86 -11.60
C GLU A 46 2.84 -1.29 -10.13
N SER A 47 3.17 -2.55 -9.88
CA SER A 47 3.52 -3.08 -8.57
C SER A 47 4.86 -3.81 -8.68
N ARG A 48 5.80 -3.56 -7.79
CA ARG A 48 7.17 -4.10 -7.86
C ARG A 48 7.66 -4.59 -6.51
N ILE A 49 8.44 -5.66 -6.52
CA ILE A 49 9.19 -6.11 -5.36
C ILE A 49 10.46 -5.27 -5.24
N VAL A 50 10.52 -4.44 -4.20
CA VAL A 50 11.57 -3.43 -4.03
C VAL A 50 12.69 -3.87 -3.09
N CYS A 51 12.35 -4.64 -2.05
CA CYS A 51 13.33 -5.12 -1.09
C CYS A 51 12.77 -6.29 -0.27
N ASP A 52 13.66 -6.93 0.48
CA ASP A 52 13.28 -7.82 1.56
C ASP A 52 13.30 -7.06 2.90
N SER A 53 12.48 -7.48 3.85
CA SER A 53 12.44 -6.92 5.20
C SER A 53 12.13 -8.01 6.24
N ILE A 54 12.69 -7.87 7.43
CA ILE A 54 12.37 -8.71 8.58
C ILE A 54 11.27 -8.00 9.38
N MET A 55 10.14 -8.66 9.57
CA MET A 55 9.03 -8.11 10.35
C MET A 55 9.18 -8.46 11.85
N PRO A 56 8.48 -7.77 12.77
CA PRO A 56 8.47 -8.06 14.21
C PRO A 56 8.24 -9.51 14.65
N ASN A 57 7.69 -10.36 13.79
CA ASN A 57 7.56 -11.80 14.03
C ASN A 57 8.82 -12.61 13.65
N ASN A 58 9.94 -11.93 13.37
CA ASN A 58 11.24 -12.47 12.98
C ASN A 58 11.24 -13.29 11.67
N LYS A 59 10.22 -13.13 10.82
CA LYS A 59 10.18 -13.74 9.50
C LYS A 59 10.57 -12.73 8.42
N LYS A 60 11.19 -13.24 7.35
CA LYS A 60 11.57 -12.46 6.17
C LYS A 60 10.38 -12.35 5.21
N TYR A 61 10.12 -11.14 4.71
CA TYR A 61 9.07 -10.82 3.76
C TYR A 61 9.64 -10.01 2.60
N ALA A 62 9.12 -10.23 1.41
CA ALA A 62 9.31 -9.35 0.26
C ALA A 62 8.33 -8.17 0.35
N LYS A 63 8.84 -6.95 0.23
CA LYS A 63 8.05 -5.72 0.15
C LYS A 63 7.64 -5.48 -1.30
N ILE A 64 6.33 -5.51 -1.54
CA ILE A 64 5.74 -5.07 -2.80
C ILE A 64 5.23 -3.64 -2.62
N GLU A 65 5.59 -2.76 -3.56
CA GLU A 65 5.09 -1.40 -3.66
C GLU A 65 4.29 -1.25 -4.96
N GLY A 66 3.07 -0.75 -4.84
CA GLY A 66 2.16 -0.58 -5.96
C GLY A 66 0.81 -0.03 -5.51
N VAL A 67 -0.05 0.31 -6.47
CA VAL A 67 -1.42 0.76 -6.18
C VAL A 67 -2.32 -0.44 -5.86
N TYR A 68 -2.26 -1.49 -6.67
CA TYR A 68 -3.19 -2.62 -6.58
C TYR A 68 -2.61 -3.83 -5.85
N LEU A 69 -1.30 -4.05 -5.94
CA LEU A 69 -0.59 -5.08 -5.18
C LEU A 69 0.50 -4.41 -4.34
N ASN A 70 0.30 -4.40 -3.02
CA ASN A 70 1.16 -3.72 -2.06
C ASN A 70 1.12 -4.44 -0.73
N GLY A 71 2.25 -4.54 -0.07
CA GLY A 71 2.34 -5.10 1.27
C GLY A 71 3.65 -5.84 1.48
N TYR A 72 3.71 -6.57 2.58
CA TYR A 72 4.84 -7.44 2.91
C TYR A 72 4.35 -8.88 2.82
N TYR A 73 4.83 -9.57 1.79
CA TYR A 73 4.41 -10.92 1.47
C TYR A 73 5.53 -11.91 1.71
N ARG A 74 5.17 -13.13 2.10
CA ARG A 74 6.10 -14.27 2.08
C ARG A 74 5.38 -15.53 1.65
N THR A 75 6.12 -16.50 1.16
CA THR A 75 5.60 -17.82 0.83
C THR A 75 6.22 -18.89 1.73
N GLU A 76 5.43 -19.87 2.12
CA GLU A 76 5.90 -21.06 2.86
C GLU A 76 4.93 -22.22 2.62
N GLY A 77 5.49 -23.35 2.18
CA GLY A 77 4.68 -24.51 1.75
C GLY A 77 3.73 -24.13 0.61
N SER A 78 2.42 -24.34 0.81
CA SER A 78 1.37 -23.99 -0.15
C SER A 78 0.78 -22.60 0.06
N LYS A 79 1.28 -21.82 1.02
CA LYS A 79 0.63 -20.59 1.49
C LYS A 79 1.38 -19.33 1.10
N VAL A 80 0.63 -18.29 0.78
CA VAL A 80 1.09 -16.91 0.73
C VAL A 80 0.57 -16.18 1.95
N TYR A 81 1.50 -15.59 2.69
CA TYR A 81 1.21 -14.83 3.90
C TYR A 81 1.34 -13.34 3.62
N LEU A 82 0.42 -12.56 4.20
CA LEU A 82 0.46 -11.11 4.22
C LEU A 82 0.63 -10.63 5.66
N TYR A 83 1.64 -9.80 5.88
CA TYR A 83 1.87 -9.14 7.16
C TYR A 83 0.97 -7.90 7.31
N GLN A 84 0.25 -7.81 8.42
CA GLN A 84 -0.77 -6.79 8.70
C GLN A 84 -0.34 -5.91 9.88
N SER A 85 0.30 -4.77 9.58
CA SER A 85 0.71 -3.82 10.62
C SER A 85 -0.48 -3.26 11.40
N VAL A 86 -1.61 -3.05 10.72
CA VAL A 86 -2.85 -2.49 11.29
C VAL A 86 -3.52 -3.45 12.28
N LEU A 87 -3.26 -4.76 12.16
CA LEU A 87 -3.86 -5.80 13.00
C LEU A 87 -2.88 -6.28 14.08
N LYS A 88 -2.31 -5.35 14.85
CA LYS A 88 -1.33 -5.67 15.90
C LYS A 88 -0.19 -6.55 15.38
N ASN A 89 0.33 -6.24 14.20
CA ASN A 89 1.49 -6.93 13.64
C ASN A 89 1.26 -8.43 13.39
N LEU A 90 0.01 -8.81 13.10
CA LEU A 90 -0.37 -10.19 12.80
C LEU A 90 0.02 -10.58 11.38
N GLU A 91 0.30 -11.87 11.22
CA GLU A 91 0.44 -12.51 9.93
C GLU A 91 -0.87 -13.21 9.56
N THR A 92 -1.30 -13.05 8.31
CA THR A 92 -2.52 -13.68 7.79
C THR A 92 -2.21 -14.53 6.57
N VAL A 93 -2.89 -15.68 6.44
CA VAL A 93 -2.85 -16.47 5.21
C VAL A 93 -3.76 -15.80 4.20
N PHE A 94 -3.19 -15.31 3.11
CA PHE A 94 -3.94 -14.61 2.06
C PHE A 94 -4.31 -15.55 0.91
N TYR A 95 -3.42 -16.49 0.56
CA TYR A 95 -3.68 -17.56 -0.39
C TYR A 95 -3.18 -18.90 0.16
N ASP A 96 -3.91 -19.99 -0.11
CA ASP A 96 -3.44 -21.36 0.14
C ASP A 96 -3.80 -22.24 -1.06
N PHE A 97 -2.76 -22.70 -1.76
CA PHE A 97 -2.92 -23.46 -3.01
C PHE A 97 -3.20 -24.95 -2.78
N SER A 98 -3.15 -25.42 -1.53
CA SER A 98 -3.48 -26.81 -1.17
C SER A 98 -4.98 -27.06 -0.98
N LEU A 99 -5.76 -26.00 -0.74
CA LEU A 99 -7.17 -26.07 -0.38
C LEU A 99 -8.07 -26.34 -1.58
N ASN A 100 -9.20 -27.03 -1.39
CA ASN A 100 -10.18 -27.32 -2.42
C ASN A 100 -11.19 -26.18 -2.61
N VAL A 101 -11.93 -26.22 -3.72
CA VAL A 101 -13.01 -25.26 -3.96
C VAL A 101 -14.06 -25.38 -2.85
N GLY A 102 -14.46 -24.24 -2.28
CA GLY A 102 -15.36 -24.12 -1.14
C GLY A 102 -14.64 -23.98 0.21
N ASP A 103 -13.36 -24.35 0.30
CA ASP A 103 -12.62 -24.25 1.55
C ASP A 103 -12.33 -22.79 1.93
N THR A 104 -12.35 -22.52 3.24
CA THR A 104 -11.97 -21.22 3.80
C THR A 104 -10.44 -21.16 3.96
N VAL A 105 -9.83 -20.14 3.34
CA VAL A 105 -8.41 -19.82 3.48
C VAL A 105 -8.14 -19.12 4.80
N SER A 106 -8.91 -18.06 5.10
CA SER A 106 -8.72 -17.28 6.32
C SER A 106 -9.95 -16.47 6.70
N ARG A 107 -10.00 -16.12 7.99
CA ARG A 107 -10.96 -15.16 8.57
C ARG A 107 -10.15 -14.05 9.23
N ILE A 108 -10.09 -12.90 8.60
CA ILE A 108 -9.27 -11.76 9.03
C ILE A 108 -10.19 -10.74 9.69
N VAL A 109 -10.04 -10.57 11.01
CA VAL A 109 -10.89 -9.67 11.80
C VAL A 109 -10.28 -8.27 11.81
N TYR A 110 -10.96 -7.32 11.18
CA TYR A 110 -10.62 -5.90 11.21
C TYR A 110 -11.53 -5.16 12.20
N PRO A 111 -11.12 -3.98 12.69
CA PRO A 111 -12.04 -3.07 13.36
C PRO A 111 -13.21 -2.74 12.41
N GLY A 112 -14.41 -3.21 12.74
CA GLY A 112 -15.63 -2.90 11.99
C GLY A 112 -16.08 -3.95 10.97
N THR A 113 -15.26 -4.92 10.57
CA THR A 113 -15.68 -6.03 9.67
C THR A 113 -14.76 -7.25 9.78
N THR A 114 -15.18 -8.39 9.27
CA THR A 114 -14.35 -9.59 9.12
C THR A 114 -14.31 -9.97 7.66
N HIS A 115 -13.12 -10.06 7.09
CA HIS A 115 -12.92 -10.55 5.73
C HIS A 115 -12.82 -12.08 5.79
N ILE A 116 -13.61 -12.77 4.97
CA ILE A 116 -13.54 -14.21 4.81
C ILE A 116 -13.00 -14.49 3.40
N ILE A 117 -11.85 -15.16 3.33
CA ILE A 117 -11.26 -15.57 2.05
C ILE A 117 -11.56 -17.04 1.84
N THR A 118 -12.15 -17.39 0.70
CA THR A 118 -12.48 -18.76 0.31
C THR A 118 -11.91 -19.08 -1.06
N VAL A 119 -11.60 -20.36 -1.30
CA VAL A 119 -11.29 -20.82 -2.66
C VAL A 119 -12.60 -20.94 -3.43
N ASN A 120 -12.78 -20.09 -4.43
CA ASN A 120 -14.02 -20.02 -5.17
C ASN A 120 -14.04 -20.91 -6.42
N SER A 121 -12.95 -20.98 -7.16
CA SER A 121 -12.82 -21.90 -8.30
C SER A 121 -11.36 -22.17 -8.65
N LYS A 122 -11.14 -23.24 -9.41
CA LYS A 122 -9.84 -23.59 -10.02
C LYS A 122 -10.06 -23.98 -11.47
N GLY A 123 -9.06 -23.78 -12.32
CA GLY A 123 -9.15 -24.20 -13.71
C GLY A 123 -8.01 -23.67 -14.56
N THR A 124 -8.27 -23.49 -15.84
CA THR A 124 -7.35 -22.83 -16.77
C THR A 124 -7.95 -21.54 -17.33
N MET A 125 -7.11 -20.56 -17.60
CA MET A 125 -7.49 -19.30 -18.23
C MET A 125 -6.43 -18.84 -19.21
N LYS A 126 -6.81 -18.06 -20.22
CA LYS A 126 -5.87 -17.41 -21.13
C LYS A 126 -5.67 -15.96 -20.71
N ILE A 127 -4.44 -15.57 -20.42
CA ILE A 127 -4.05 -14.20 -20.08
C ILE A 127 -2.65 -13.93 -20.61
N LEU A 128 -2.36 -12.69 -20.99
CA LEU A 128 -1.07 -12.30 -21.61
C LEU A 128 -0.68 -13.19 -22.81
N GLY A 129 -1.66 -13.68 -23.57
CA GLY A 129 -1.47 -14.53 -24.73
C GLY A 129 -1.18 -16.01 -24.44
N GLN A 130 -1.03 -16.42 -23.18
CA GLN A 130 -0.69 -17.79 -22.76
C GLN A 130 -1.79 -18.41 -21.89
N GLN A 131 -1.84 -19.74 -21.82
CA GLN A 131 -2.77 -20.48 -20.96
C GLN A 131 -2.10 -20.80 -19.62
N TYR A 132 -2.79 -20.53 -18.52
CA TYR A 132 -2.30 -20.76 -17.17
C TYR A 132 -3.32 -21.50 -16.31
N ASN A 133 -2.84 -22.31 -15.37
CA ASN A 133 -3.64 -22.81 -14.27
C ASN A 133 -3.91 -21.67 -13.27
N TYR A 134 -5.16 -21.52 -12.85
CA TYR A 134 -5.57 -20.48 -11.92
C TYR A 134 -6.25 -21.04 -10.67
N LEU A 135 -6.10 -20.31 -9.57
CA LEU A 135 -7.01 -20.36 -8.43
C LEU A 135 -7.69 -18.99 -8.30
N ARG A 136 -9.01 -19.01 -8.16
CA ARG A 136 -9.81 -17.82 -7.87
C ARG A 136 -10.20 -17.84 -6.40
N PHE A 137 -9.84 -16.79 -5.69
CA PHE A 137 -10.19 -16.60 -4.28
C PHE A 137 -11.30 -15.57 -4.18
N PHE A 138 -12.34 -15.87 -3.42
CA PHE A 138 -13.41 -14.92 -3.13
C PHE A 138 -13.20 -14.34 -1.74
N ARG A 139 -13.26 -13.02 -1.63
CA ARG A 139 -13.23 -12.26 -0.39
C ARG A 139 -14.61 -11.69 -0.15
N ASP A 140 -15.17 -12.02 1.01
CA ASP A 140 -16.47 -11.57 1.48
C ASP A 140 -16.31 -10.79 2.79
N ASP A 141 -17.05 -9.70 2.97
CA ASP A 141 -16.98 -8.85 4.15
C ASP A 141 -18.26 -8.97 4.99
N VAL A 142 -18.17 -9.61 6.16
CA VAL A 142 -19.34 -10.00 6.98
C VAL A 142 -20.30 -8.85 7.34
N LYS A 143 -19.80 -7.61 7.40
CA LYS A 143 -20.56 -6.43 7.81
C LYS A 143 -20.78 -5.41 6.68
N SER A 144 -20.48 -5.78 5.44
CA SER A 144 -20.67 -4.96 4.24
C SER A 144 -21.23 -5.82 3.12
N THR A 145 -21.67 -5.20 2.03
CA THR A 145 -21.88 -5.92 0.76
C THR A 145 -20.60 -6.03 -0.07
N ALA A 146 -19.52 -5.35 0.36
CA ALA A 146 -18.27 -5.33 -0.37
C ALA A 146 -17.66 -6.72 -0.49
N ASP A 147 -17.39 -7.12 -1.73
CA ASP A 147 -16.78 -8.40 -2.03
C ASP A 147 -15.71 -8.28 -3.14
N GLY A 148 -15.08 -9.40 -3.46
CA GLY A 148 -14.36 -9.50 -4.72
C GLY A 148 -13.57 -10.77 -4.93
N TYR A 149 -13.10 -10.93 -6.16
CA TYR A 149 -12.43 -12.12 -6.65
C TYR A 149 -10.98 -11.80 -7.01
N TYR A 150 -10.03 -12.54 -6.45
CA TYR A 150 -8.63 -12.51 -6.84
C TYR A 150 -8.32 -13.69 -7.75
N TYR A 151 -7.79 -13.41 -8.94
CA TYR A 151 -7.29 -14.43 -9.87
C TYR A 151 -5.78 -14.54 -9.70
N VAL A 152 -5.32 -15.68 -9.18
CA VAL A 152 -3.90 -15.99 -9.01
C VAL A 152 -3.55 -17.14 -9.93
N VAL A 153 -2.52 -16.96 -10.78
CA VAL A 153 -2.11 -17.98 -11.75
C VAL A 153 -0.72 -18.51 -11.47
N TYR A 154 -0.51 -19.76 -11.84
CA TYR A 154 0.81 -20.39 -11.78
C TYR A 154 1.84 -19.59 -12.59
N GLY A 155 2.99 -19.31 -12.00
CA GLY A 155 4.12 -18.63 -12.61
C GLY A 155 4.07 -17.10 -12.58
N LEU A 156 2.90 -16.48 -12.41
CA LEU A 156 2.78 -15.02 -12.43
C LEU A 156 2.25 -14.42 -11.12
N GLY A 157 1.43 -15.11 -10.34
CA GLY A 157 0.81 -14.52 -9.15
C GLY A 157 -0.52 -13.86 -9.46
N LEU A 158 -0.80 -12.74 -8.78
CA LEU A 158 -2.06 -12.01 -8.95
C LEU A 158 -2.10 -11.40 -10.35
N VAL A 159 -3.11 -11.78 -11.12
CA VAL A 159 -3.30 -11.26 -12.49
C VAL A 159 -4.59 -10.50 -12.68
N SER A 160 -5.56 -10.61 -11.77
CA SER A 160 -6.75 -9.77 -11.80
C SER A 160 -7.43 -9.71 -10.45
N TYR A 161 -8.09 -8.60 -10.19
CA TYR A 161 -9.09 -8.46 -9.14
C TYR A 161 -10.39 -7.94 -9.72
N VAL A 162 -11.51 -8.48 -9.23
CA VAL A 162 -12.86 -8.08 -9.59
C VAL A 162 -13.65 -7.86 -8.32
N GLY A 163 -13.84 -6.61 -7.90
CA GLY A 163 -14.75 -6.24 -6.82
C GLY A 163 -15.86 -5.31 -7.31
N GLU A 164 -16.77 -4.94 -6.42
CA GLU A 164 -17.94 -4.11 -6.76
C GLU A 164 -17.57 -2.75 -7.39
N LEU A 165 -16.54 -2.08 -6.85
CA LEU A 165 -16.14 -0.73 -7.25
C LEU A 165 -14.74 -0.65 -7.88
N MET A 166 -14.02 -1.77 -7.94
CA MET A 166 -12.64 -1.80 -8.42
C MET A 166 -12.40 -3.06 -9.23
N TYR A 167 -11.94 -2.87 -10.46
CA TYR A 167 -11.57 -3.94 -11.37
C TYR A 167 -10.23 -3.62 -12.01
N TYR A 168 -9.28 -4.52 -11.85
CA TYR A 168 -7.99 -4.41 -12.53
C TYR A 168 -7.53 -5.74 -13.08
N SER A 169 -6.79 -5.67 -14.19
CA SER A 169 -6.26 -6.84 -14.90
C SER A 169 -4.82 -6.59 -15.32
N CYS A 170 -4.01 -7.64 -15.24
CA CYS A 170 -2.60 -7.61 -15.59
C CYS A 170 -2.44 -7.50 -17.12
N THR A 171 -1.63 -6.53 -17.54
CA THR A 171 -1.30 -6.25 -18.94
C THR A 171 0.12 -6.70 -19.29
N GLY A 172 1.00 -6.74 -18.29
CA GLY A 172 2.32 -7.34 -18.40
C GLY A 172 2.98 -7.55 -17.04
N ALA A 173 4.00 -8.39 -17.02
CA ALA A 173 4.80 -8.68 -15.83
C ALA A 173 6.26 -8.98 -16.21
N ILE A 174 7.19 -8.68 -15.32
CA ILE A 174 8.57 -9.18 -15.40
C ILE A 174 8.75 -10.09 -14.21
N ILE A 175 8.93 -11.39 -14.47
CA ILE A 175 9.11 -12.42 -13.45
C ILE A 175 10.44 -13.11 -13.73
N ASP A 176 11.35 -13.04 -12.76
CA ASP A 176 12.69 -13.63 -12.80
C ASP A 176 13.46 -13.21 -14.06
N GLY A 177 13.34 -11.93 -14.43
CA GLY A 177 13.97 -11.33 -15.61
C GLY A 177 13.27 -11.59 -16.94
N LYS A 178 12.21 -12.42 -16.97
CA LYS A 178 11.43 -12.69 -18.18
C LYS A 178 10.19 -11.82 -18.24
N GLN A 179 10.00 -11.13 -19.36
CA GLN A 179 8.79 -10.35 -19.63
C GLN A 179 7.64 -11.22 -20.15
N TYR A 180 6.44 -10.94 -19.65
CA TYR A 180 5.16 -11.49 -20.07
C TYR A 180 4.24 -10.32 -20.42
N GLY A 181 3.49 -10.43 -21.51
CA GLY A 181 2.57 -9.36 -21.94
C GLY A 181 3.29 -8.07 -22.33
N VAL A 182 2.53 -6.97 -22.30
CA VAL A 182 2.98 -5.63 -22.67
C VAL A 182 3.08 -4.78 -21.41
N ILE A 183 4.26 -4.22 -21.17
CA ILE A 183 4.48 -3.22 -20.12
C ILE A 183 4.65 -1.88 -20.83
N LEU A 184 3.68 -0.99 -20.65
CA LEU A 184 3.78 0.37 -21.13
C LEU A 184 4.56 1.20 -20.13
N ASN A 185 5.55 1.95 -20.60
CA ASN A 185 6.24 2.89 -19.74
C ASN A 185 5.33 4.10 -19.54
N VAL A 186 4.41 4.00 -18.59
CA VAL A 186 3.60 5.14 -18.17
C VAL A 186 4.47 5.85 -17.15
N THR A 187 5.07 6.96 -17.56
CA THR A 187 5.35 8.04 -16.62
C THR A 187 4.00 8.31 -15.97
N ASN A 188 3.80 7.76 -14.78
CA ASN A 188 2.75 8.19 -13.88
C ASN A 188 2.82 9.72 -13.99
N PRO A 189 1.77 10.44 -14.43
CA PRO A 189 1.79 11.86 -14.20
C PRO A 189 2.02 11.92 -12.71
N ALA A 190 3.21 12.36 -12.31
CA ALA A 190 3.46 12.64 -10.93
C ALA A 190 2.23 13.48 -10.57
N TYR A 191 1.52 13.11 -9.51
CA TYR A 191 0.83 14.16 -8.80
C TYR A 191 1.92 15.22 -8.64
N ASN A 192 1.82 16.30 -9.41
CA ASN A 192 2.81 17.37 -9.43
C ASN A 192 2.61 18.05 -8.08
N ILE A 193 3.09 17.38 -7.03
CA ILE A 193 3.25 17.94 -5.71
C ILE A 193 4.22 19.08 -5.98
N PRO A 194 3.80 20.34 -5.83
CA PRO A 194 4.70 21.45 -6.04
C PRO A 194 5.88 21.28 -5.09
N LEU A 195 7.06 20.98 -5.64
CA LEU A 195 8.30 20.89 -4.86
C LEU A 195 8.75 22.27 -4.35
N GLN A 196 8.12 23.32 -4.88
CA GLN A 196 8.39 24.71 -4.55
C GLN A 196 7.04 25.40 -4.30
N HIS A 197 6.98 26.14 -3.19
CA HIS A 197 5.91 27.07 -2.87
C HIS A 197 6.53 28.47 -2.77
N SER A 198 5.88 29.48 -3.34
CA SER A 198 6.29 30.87 -3.21
C SER A 198 5.06 31.72 -2.90
N LEU A 199 5.12 32.45 -1.78
CA LEU A 199 4.14 33.51 -1.49
C LEU A 199 4.60 34.78 -2.19
N SER A 200 3.83 35.25 -3.16
CA SER A 200 3.98 36.60 -3.69
C SER A 200 3.58 37.62 -2.62
N GLN A 201 4.31 38.73 -2.52
CA GLN A 201 3.90 39.90 -1.74
C GLN A 201 2.48 40.34 -2.15
N ASN A 202 1.59 40.49 -1.19
CA ASN A 202 0.37 41.27 -1.38
C ASN A 202 0.75 42.75 -1.45
N TYR A 203 0.24 43.48 -2.44
CA TYR A 203 0.32 44.93 -2.43
C TYR A 203 -0.44 45.45 -1.20
N PRO A 204 0.11 46.38 -0.41
CA PRO A 204 -0.63 46.98 0.69
C PRO A 204 -1.80 47.79 0.08
N ASN A 205 -3.01 47.25 0.20
CA ASN A 205 -4.23 47.98 -0.14
C ASN A 205 -4.70 48.72 1.12
N PRO A 206 -4.69 50.07 1.14
CA PRO A 206 -5.08 50.85 2.32
C PRO A 206 -6.55 50.72 2.72
N PHE A 207 -7.39 50.07 1.91
CA PHE A 207 -8.82 49.87 2.18
C PHE A 207 -9.18 48.45 2.64
N ASN A 208 -8.21 47.55 2.82
CA ASN A 208 -8.47 46.25 3.44
C ASN A 208 -7.35 45.87 4.42
N PRO A 209 -7.51 46.13 5.74
CA PRO A 209 -6.47 45.90 6.74
C PRO A 209 -6.16 44.41 6.97
N GLU A 210 -6.95 43.52 6.38
CA GLU A 210 -6.80 42.07 6.49
C GLU A 210 -6.51 41.45 5.13
N THR A 211 -5.63 40.45 5.14
CA THR A 211 -5.35 39.61 3.96
C THR A 211 -5.56 38.16 4.36
N THR A 212 -6.49 37.49 3.69
CA THR A 212 -6.68 36.05 3.82
C THR A 212 -5.66 35.33 2.95
N ILE A 213 -4.81 34.50 3.57
CA ILE A 213 -3.87 33.63 2.86
C ILE A 213 -4.43 32.21 2.88
N GLU A 214 -4.72 31.67 1.70
CA GLU A 214 -5.08 30.28 1.55
C GLU A 214 -3.82 29.43 1.36
N TYR A 215 -3.69 28.36 2.16
CA TYR A 215 -2.60 27.41 2.07
C TYR A 215 -3.11 25.99 2.31
N THR A 216 -2.42 25.00 1.73
CA THR A 216 -2.75 23.58 1.90
C THR A 216 -1.53 22.84 2.43
N ILE A 217 -1.69 22.12 3.55
CA ILE A 217 -0.64 21.24 4.11
C ILE A 217 -0.99 19.78 3.77
N PRO A 218 -0.06 19.01 3.17
CA PRO A 218 -0.30 17.59 2.89
C PRO A 218 -0.44 16.74 4.17
N ALA A 219 -1.35 15.77 4.15
CA ALA A 219 -1.66 14.92 5.31
C ALA A 219 -0.48 14.02 5.78
N ASN A 220 0.55 13.85 4.96
CA ASN A 220 1.74 13.05 5.27
C ASN A 220 2.89 13.86 5.91
N VAL A 221 2.73 15.17 6.10
CA VAL A 221 3.71 16.01 6.80
C VAL A 221 3.43 15.97 8.30
N LYS A 222 4.30 15.29 9.07
CA LYS A 222 4.15 15.14 10.53
C LYS A 222 4.52 16.41 11.33
N GLY A 223 5.06 17.42 10.66
CA GLY A 223 5.34 18.75 11.20
C GLY A 223 6.42 19.48 10.40
N GLU A 224 6.17 20.73 10.04
CA GLU A 224 7.14 21.65 9.44
C GLU A 224 7.04 23.02 10.13
N THR A 225 8.18 23.69 10.32
CA THR A 225 8.23 25.03 10.89
C THR A 225 8.69 26.01 9.82
N ILE A 226 7.81 26.92 9.41
CA ILE A 226 8.15 28.01 8.49
C ILE A 226 8.45 29.26 9.32
N LYS A 227 9.68 29.77 9.24
CA LYS A 227 10.02 31.09 9.79
C LYS A 227 9.51 32.16 8.83
N VAL A 228 8.41 32.81 9.20
CA VAL A 228 7.94 34.02 8.50
C VAL A 228 8.71 35.21 9.05
N THR A 229 9.47 35.89 8.18
CA THR A 229 10.16 37.14 8.53
C THR A 229 9.39 38.30 7.92
N SER A 230 8.75 39.11 8.77
CA SER A 230 8.18 40.39 8.37
C SER A 230 9.29 41.44 8.40
N SER A 231 9.45 42.21 7.32
CA SER A 231 10.27 43.41 7.31
C SER A 231 9.36 44.62 7.11
N ARG A 232 9.41 45.57 8.03
CA ARG A 232 8.67 46.84 7.95
C ARG A 232 9.51 47.81 7.14
N ALA A 233 8.98 48.29 6.02
CA ALA A 233 9.56 49.46 5.36
C ALA A 233 9.23 50.70 6.21
N GLU A 234 10.25 51.47 6.61
CA GLU A 234 10.03 52.77 7.23
C GLU A 234 9.52 53.76 6.17
N PRO A 235 8.50 54.58 6.49
CA PRO A 235 8.03 55.61 5.58
C PRO A 235 9.13 56.67 5.43
N ARG A 236 9.38 57.08 4.18
CA ARG A 236 10.13 58.31 3.91
C ARG A 236 9.18 59.49 4.09
N ASP A 237 9.47 60.26 5.13
CA ASP A 237 9.05 61.63 5.41
C ASP A 237 7.54 61.92 5.69
N ASN A 238 7.32 62.42 6.92
CA ASN A 238 6.32 63.41 7.34
C ASN A 238 4.82 63.06 7.44
N GLU A 239 4.43 61.84 7.77
CA GLU A 239 3.05 61.58 8.24
C GLU A 239 3.02 60.84 9.58
N TRP A 240 2.31 61.43 10.55
CA TRP A 240 2.09 60.87 11.88
C TRP A 240 1.16 59.65 11.80
N CYS A 241 1.68 58.47 12.11
CA CYS A 241 0.85 57.27 12.30
C CYS A 241 0.94 56.80 13.75
N LEU A 242 -0.21 56.70 14.42
CA LEU A 242 -0.38 56.06 15.73
C LEU A 242 0.09 54.61 15.65
N PHE A 243 0.94 54.19 16.58
CA PHE A 243 1.40 52.81 16.72
C PHE A 243 0.36 52.01 17.50
N LEU A 244 -0.19 50.95 16.89
CA LEU A 244 -0.78 49.84 17.62
C LEU A 244 0.17 48.64 17.54
N PRO A 245 0.59 48.03 18.67
CA PRO A 245 1.42 46.83 18.64
C PRO A 245 0.53 45.61 18.33
N PHE A 246 0.77 44.95 17.21
CA PHE A 246 0.24 43.60 16.97
C PHE A 246 1.10 42.57 17.71
N ALA A 247 0.48 41.77 18.57
CA ALA A 247 1.10 40.61 19.20
C ALA A 247 0.89 39.37 18.32
N ILE A 248 1.97 38.67 17.95
CA ILE A 248 1.89 37.35 17.32
C ILE A 248 1.73 36.32 18.45
N ARG A 249 0.57 35.65 18.53
CA ARG A 249 0.38 34.52 19.46
C ARG A 249 0.57 33.20 18.73
N HIS A 250 1.38 32.35 19.34
CA HIS A 250 1.66 30.96 18.91
C HIS A 250 0.34 30.17 18.79
N LEU A 251 0.09 29.55 17.63
CA LEU A 251 -1.07 28.69 17.40
C LEU A 251 -0.66 27.22 17.52
N SER A 252 -1.08 26.55 18.60
CA SER A 252 -1.17 25.09 18.66
C SER A 252 -2.61 24.66 18.46
N ARG A 253 -2.79 23.48 17.84
CA ARG A 253 -4.07 22.90 17.44
C ARG A 253 -5.17 23.03 18.51
N ASP A 254 -6.37 23.28 17.97
CA ASP A 254 -7.67 23.29 18.63
C ASP A 254 -8.04 24.62 19.31
N LYS A 255 -8.53 25.54 18.47
CA LYS A 255 -9.64 26.46 18.82
C LYS A 255 -10.13 27.19 17.56
N GLU A 256 -11.41 27.02 17.25
CA GLU A 256 -12.15 28.03 16.49
C GLU A 256 -12.09 29.34 17.29
N ILE A 257 -11.75 30.43 16.61
CA ILE A 257 -11.90 31.77 17.17
C ILE A 257 -13.01 32.44 16.39
N ASN A 258 -14.15 32.62 17.04
CA ASN A 258 -15.24 33.46 16.59
C ASN A 258 -14.91 34.90 17.05
N PHE A 259 -14.87 35.85 16.13
CA PHE A 259 -14.64 37.26 16.43
C PHE A 259 -15.99 37.98 16.48
N ASP A 260 -16.58 38.04 17.67
CA ASP A 260 -17.60 39.04 17.97
C ASP A 260 -17.29 39.66 19.34
N GLU A 261 -17.50 40.97 19.41
CA GLU A 261 -17.30 41.90 20.53
C GLU A 261 -15.86 42.39 20.78
N ILE A 262 -15.60 43.65 20.43
CA ILE A 262 -15.47 44.78 21.38
C ILE A 262 -15.60 46.08 20.56
N ILE A 263 -16.78 46.70 20.59
CA ILE A 263 -16.94 48.16 20.63
C ILE A 263 -18.17 48.45 21.49
N THR A 264 -17.98 49.02 22.67
CA THR A 264 -18.88 50.06 23.20
C THR A 264 -18.14 50.86 24.27
N GLU A 265 -17.96 52.14 23.92
CA GLU A 265 -17.56 53.33 24.69
C GLU A 265 -16.22 53.36 25.44
#